data_AF-A0A928JV58-F1
#
_entry.id   AF-A0A928JV58-F1
#
_cell.length_a   1.000
_cell.length_b   1.000
_cell.length_c   1.000
_cell.angle_alpha   90.00
_cell.angle_beta   90.00
_cell.angle_gamma   90.00
#
_symmetry.space_group_name_H-M   'P 1'
#
loop_
_entity.id
_entity.type
_entity.pdbx_description
1 polymer ?
#
loop_
_entity_poly.entity_id
_entity_poly.type
_entity_poly.pdbx_seq_one_letter_code
_entity_poly.pdbx_strand_id
1 'polypeptide(L)'
;MKKRLLILAITVSITIITVIFSFIKVSAGYSSPMILKEKNGTVVLYKGKNIIKTYDEIVISVLPKRDQEALNSGIIIRNQEQLNAIIEDYDG
;
A
#
# COMPACT_ATOMS: atom_id res chain seq x y z
N MET A 1 -41.44 40.21 16.05
CA MET A 1 -40.61 39.86 14.88
C MET A 1 -39.31 39.23 15.38
N LYS A 2 -39.20 37.89 15.38
CA LYS A 2 -38.03 37.16 15.89
C LYS A 2 -37.12 36.80 14.72
N LYS A 3 -35.92 37.37 14.69
CA LYS A 3 -34.90 37.15 13.67
C LYS A 3 -34.42 35.70 13.75
N ARG A 4 -34.52 34.97 12.63
CA ARG A 4 -34.00 33.61 12.48
C ARG A 4 -32.48 33.70 12.37
N LEU A 5 -31.76 33.23 13.38
CA LEU A 5 -30.30 33.07 13.30
C LEU A 5 -30.02 31.62 12.90
N LEU A 6 -29.72 31.43 11.62
CA LEU A 6 -29.13 30.20 11.07
C LEU A 6 -27.68 30.13 11.56
N ILE A 7 -27.40 29.32 12.58
CA ILE A 7 -26.03 29.02 12.99
C ILE A 7 -25.57 27.81 12.17
N LEU A 8 -24.65 28.08 11.26
CA LEU A 8 -23.96 27.13 10.40
C LEU A 8 -23.25 26.10 11.28
N ALA A 9 -23.67 24.83 11.22
CA ALA A 9 -23.01 23.74 11.91
C ALA A 9 -21.68 23.44 11.20
N ILE A 10 -20.56 23.78 11.83
CA ILE A 10 -19.23 23.37 11.37
C ILE A 10 -19.02 21.94 11.86
N THR A 11 -19.38 20.96 11.03
CA THR A 11 -19.09 19.55 11.29
C THR A 11 -17.61 19.32 11.01
N VAL A 12 -16.77 19.47 12.04
CA VAL A 12 -15.36 19.05 11.96
C VAL A 12 -15.34 17.52 11.94
N SER A 13 -15.27 16.93 10.74
CA SER A 13 -15.05 15.49 10.58
C SER A 13 -13.61 15.17 10.98
N ILE A 14 -13.39 14.85 12.26
CA ILE A 14 -12.15 14.27 12.74
C ILE A 14 -12.09 12.85 12.19
N THR A 15 -11.38 12.66 11.08
CA THR A 15 -11.09 11.32 10.55
C THR A 15 -9.99 10.71 11.42
N ILE A 16 -10.38 9.92 12.42
CA ILE A 16 -9.46 9.08 13.19
C ILE A 16 -9.02 7.96 12.25
N ILE A 17 -7.83 8.09 11.65
CA ILE A 17 -7.19 6.97 10.94
C ILE A 17 -6.61 6.07 12.01
N THR A 18 -7.41 5.11 12.49
CA THR A 18 -6.93 3.97 13.27
C THR A 18 -6.15 3.06 12.32
N VAL A 19 -4.83 3.22 12.27
CA VAL A 19 -3.93 2.22 11.67
C VAL A 19 -3.93 1.01 12.60
N ILE A 20 -4.80 0.05 12.33
CA ILE A 20 -4.75 -1.24 13.02
C ILE A 20 -3.53 -1.98 12.46
N PHE A 21 -2.42 -1.96 13.19
CA PHE A 21 -1.33 -2.93 13.01
C PHE A 21 -1.84 -4.31 13.43
N SER A 22 -2.58 -4.97 12.55
CA SER A 22 -2.90 -6.39 12.72
C SER A 22 -1.64 -7.20 12.47
N PHE A 23 -0.87 -7.46 13.53
CA PHE A 23 0.01 -8.62 13.57
C PHE A 23 -0.86 -9.87 13.60
N ILE A 24 -1.35 -10.27 12.43
CA ILE A 24 -2.09 -11.52 12.24
C ILE A 24 -1.09 -12.67 12.35
N LYS A 25 -0.92 -13.19 13.58
CA LYS A 25 -0.56 -14.60 13.77
C LYS A 25 -1.83 -15.43 13.53
N VAL A 26 -2.13 -15.74 12.27
CA VAL A 26 -3.15 -16.75 11.92
C VAL A 26 -2.45 -17.94 11.30
N SER A 27 -2.26 -18.94 12.14
CA SER A 27 -2.02 -20.33 11.76
C SER A 27 -3.38 -20.99 11.50
N ALA A 28 -3.85 -20.92 10.26
CA ALA A 28 -4.93 -21.75 9.72
C ALA A 28 -5.01 -21.58 8.19
N GLY A 29 -4.32 -22.41 7.38
CA GLY A 29 -4.61 -22.62 5.96
C GLY A 29 -4.62 -21.43 4.97
N TYR A 30 -4.37 -20.20 5.40
CA TYR A 30 -4.35 -19.01 4.52
C TYR A 30 -3.01 -18.95 3.78
N SER A 31 -3.04 -19.09 2.46
CA SER A 31 -1.88 -18.75 1.62
C SER A 31 -1.49 -17.32 1.95
N SER A 32 -0.26 -17.11 2.41
CA SER A 32 0.22 -15.77 2.74
C SER A 32 0.06 -14.84 1.52
N PRO A 33 -0.39 -13.58 1.73
CA PRO A 33 -0.56 -12.64 0.64
C PRO A 33 0.79 -12.38 -0.04
N MET A 34 0.73 -12.12 -1.35
CA MET A 34 1.89 -11.65 -2.09
C MET A 34 2.04 -10.14 -1.85
N ILE A 35 3.24 -9.70 -1.48
CA ILE A 35 3.52 -8.30 -1.15
C ILE A 35 4.71 -7.83 -1.97
N LEU A 36 4.54 -6.78 -2.75
CA LEU A 36 5.61 -6.10 -3.46
C LEU A 36 6.10 -4.93 -2.61
N LYS A 37 7.38 -4.88 -2.27
CA LYS A 37 7.93 -3.79 -1.46
C LYS A 37 9.38 -3.47 -1.80
N GLU A 38 9.81 -2.29 -1.41
CA GLU A 38 11.22 -1.91 -1.43
C GLU A 38 12.00 -2.67 -0.36
N LYS A 39 13.21 -3.11 -0.73
CA LYS A 39 14.24 -3.58 0.20
C LYS A 39 15.61 -3.20 -0.34
N ASN A 40 16.32 -2.36 0.40
CA ASN A 40 17.69 -1.92 0.09
C ASN A 40 17.82 -1.24 -1.28
N GLY A 41 16.82 -0.48 -1.69
CA GLY A 41 16.77 0.21 -2.98
C GLY A 41 16.24 -0.62 -4.15
N THR A 42 15.77 -1.85 -3.88
CA THR A 42 15.30 -2.78 -4.93
C THR A 42 13.87 -3.21 -4.67
N VAL A 43 13.10 -3.43 -5.73
CA VAL A 43 11.73 -3.92 -5.64
C VAL A 43 11.74 -5.45 -5.47
N VAL A 44 11.08 -5.95 -4.43
CA VAL A 44 11.09 -7.36 -4.05
C VAL A 44 9.67 -7.85 -3.80
N LEU A 45 9.33 -8.99 -4.41
CA LEU A 45 8.08 -9.70 -4.19
C LEU A 45 8.25 -10.74 -3.08
N TYR A 46 7.39 -10.68 -2.08
CA TYR A 46 7.32 -11.59 -0.95
C TYR A 46 6.07 -12.46 -1.01
N LYS A 47 6.16 -13.67 -0.47
CA LYS A 47 5.01 -14.48 -0.05
C LYS A 47 5.21 -14.89 1.40
N GLY A 48 4.50 -14.21 2.30
CA GLY A 48 4.76 -14.31 3.73
C GLY A 48 6.16 -13.80 4.07
N LYS A 49 7.04 -14.67 4.59
CA LYS A 49 8.43 -14.31 4.94
C LYS A 49 9.45 -14.60 3.84
N ASN A 50 9.03 -15.28 2.78
CA ASN A 50 9.92 -15.72 1.71
C ASN A 50 9.97 -14.69 0.60
N ILE A 51 11.17 -14.46 0.06
CA ILE A 51 11.35 -13.72 -1.20
C ILE A 51 11.02 -14.68 -2.34
N ILE A 52 10.15 -14.22 -3.23
CA ILE A 52 9.74 -14.96 -4.43
C ILE A 52 10.52 -14.47 -5.64
N LYS A 53 10.66 -13.15 -5.78
CA LYS A 53 11.36 -12.53 -6.91
C LYS A 53 11.91 -11.16 -6.52
N THR A 54 13.03 -10.79 -7.11
CA THR A 54 13.62 -9.46 -7.05
C THR A 54 13.58 -8.87 -8.46
N TYR A 55 13.32 -7.57 -8.55
CA TYR A 55 13.31 -6.79 -9.80
C TYR A 55 14.44 -5.76 -9.69
N ASP A 56 15.62 -6.15 -10.15
CA ASP A 56 16.84 -5.34 -10.06
C ASP A 56 16.87 -4.23 -11.12
N GLU A 57 16.10 -4.40 -12.20
CA GLU A 57 15.93 -3.41 -13.26
C GLU A 57 15.16 -2.14 -12.82
N ILE A 58 14.32 -2.24 -11.79
CA ILE A 58 13.48 -1.12 -11.34
C ILE A 58 14.28 -0.18 -10.44
N VAL A 59 14.52 1.03 -10.94
CA VAL A 59 15.22 2.09 -10.20
C VAL A 59 14.23 2.92 -9.39
N ILE A 60 14.08 2.61 -8.10
CA ILE A 60 13.05 3.23 -7.24
C ILE A 60 13.15 4.76 -7.18
N SER A 61 14.37 5.32 -7.25
CA SER A 61 14.58 6.77 -7.16
C SER A 61 14.00 7.56 -8.33
N VAL A 62 13.74 6.92 -9.49
CA VAL A 62 13.14 7.58 -10.65
C VAL A 62 11.60 7.46 -10.67
N LEU A 63 11.03 6.60 -9.83
CA LEU A 63 9.59 6.43 -9.72
C LEU A 63 8.94 7.68 -9.10
N PRO A 64 7.66 7.97 -9.40
CA PRO A 64 6.91 9.01 -8.71
C PRO A 64 6.91 8.79 -7.18
N LYS A 65 6.94 9.88 -6.40
CA LYS A 65 6.98 9.82 -4.92
C LYS A 65 5.89 8.92 -4.32
N ARG A 66 4.69 8.96 -4.91
CA ARG A 66 3.56 8.14 -4.48
C ARG A 66 3.87 6.64 -4.58
N ASP A 67 4.57 6.23 -5.62
CA ASP A 67 4.90 4.81 -5.86
C ASP A 67 6.07 4.37 -4.98
N GLN A 68 7.04 5.25 -4.73
CA GLN A 68 8.07 5.03 -3.72
C GLN A 68 7.46 4.80 -2.33
N GLU A 69 6.50 5.63 -1.93
CA GLU A 69 5.78 5.49 -0.66
C GLU A 69 4.93 4.21 -0.60
N ALA A 70 4.31 3.83 -1.72
CA ALA A 70 3.55 2.58 -1.82
C ALA A 70 4.47 1.35 -1.70
N LEU A 71 5.62 1.35 -2.36
CA LEU A 71 6.63 0.30 -2.26
C LEU A 71 7.23 0.21 -0.86
N ASN A 72 7.47 1.34 -0.19
CA ASN A 72 7.93 1.36 1.20
C ASN A 72 6.87 0.77 2.15
N SER A 73 5.59 1.14 1.95
CA SER A 73 4.47 0.62 2.75
C SER A 73 4.13 -0.85 2.46
N GLY A 74 4.49 -1.33 1.27
CA GLY A 74 4.18 -2.65 0.75
C GLY A 74 2.83 -2.70 0.02
N ILE A 75 2.86 -3.12 -1.23
CA ILE A 75 1.69 -3.26 -2.09
C ILE A 75 1.21 -4.71 -2.03
N ILE A 76 -0.04 -4.92 -1.63
CA ILE A 76 -0.65 -6.26 -1.64
C ILE A 76 -1.05 -6.61 -3.08
N ILE A 77 -0.49 -7.71 -3.57
CA ILE A 77 -0.73 -8.27 -4.89
C ILE A 77 -1.81 -9.34 -4.78
N ARG A 78 -2.94 -9.13 -5.46
CA ARG A 78 -4.10 -10.02 -5.46
C ARG A 78 -3.91 -11.17 -6.44
N ASN A 79 -3.31 -10.91 -7.59
CA ASN A 79 -3.09 -11.89 -8.67
C ASN A 79 -1.87 -11.51 -9.53
N GLN A 80 -1.49 -12.41 -10.43
CA GLN A 80 -0.34 -12.21 -11.32
C GLN A 80 -0.54 -11.08 -12.32
N GLU A 81 -1.77 -10.84 -12.78
CA GLU A 81 -2.09 -9.78 -13.75
C GLU A 81 -1.84 -8.39 -13.15
N GLN A 82 -2.29 -8.17 -11.91
CA GLN A 82 -2.02 -6.95 -11.16
C GLN A 82 -0.51 -6.75 -10.94
N LEU A 83 0.22 -7.83 -10.63
CA LEU A 83 1.67 -7.76 -10.49
C LEU A 83 2.32 -7.30 -11.79
N ASN A 84 1.97 -7.94 -12.91
CA ASN A 84 2.55 -7.62 -14.20
C ASN A 84 2.27 -6.16 -14.59
N ALA A 85 1.04 -5.68 -14.38
CA ALA A 85 0.67 -4.29 -14.66
C ALA A 85 1.50 -3.29 -13.84
N ILE A 86 1.75 -3.58 -12.56
CA ILE A 86 2.58 -2.71 -11.70
C ILE A 86 4.04 -2.72 -12.15
N ILE A 87 4.57 -3.90 -12.50
CA ILE A 87 5.97 -4.01 -12.94
C ILE A 87 6.18 -3.33 -14.29
N GLU A 88 5.25 -3.48 -15.23
CA GLU A 88 5.28 -2.80 -16.52
C GLU A 88 5.22 -1.28 -16.38
N ASP A 89 4.42 -0.76 -15.44
CA ASP A 89 4.36 0.67 -15.12
C ASP A 89 5.67 1.21 -14.52
N TYR A 90 6.47 0.36 -13.87
CA TYR A 90 7.75 0.74 -13.26
C TYR A 90 8.97 0.54 -14.17
N ASP A 91 8.86 -0.33 -15.18
CA ASP A 91 9.91 -0.62 -16.18
C ASP A 91 9.78 0.26 -17.46
N GLY A 92 8.61 0.89 -17.65
CA GLY A 92 8.25 1.70 -18.83
C GLY A 92 8.84 3.11 -18.91
#